data_AF-A0A645AL14-F1
#
_entry.id   AF-A0A645AL14-F1
#
_cell.length_a   1.000
_cell.length_b   1.000
_cell.length_c   1.000
_cell.angle_alpha   90.00
_cell.angle_beta   90.00
_cell.angle_gamma   90.00
#
_symmetry.space_group_name_H-M   'P 1'
#
loop_
_entity.id
_entity.type
_entity.pdbx_description
1 polymer ?
#
loop_
_entity_poly.entity_id
_entity_poly.type
_entity_poly.pdbx_seq_one_letter_code
_entity_poly.pdbx_strand_id
1 'polypeptide(L)'
;MEAYTLRVKQYSSNISVSKQSQTIPSSPSILSSGLVDTSNSRMEYEVTIEATYTAPASTEITFGFENINTSTQKLVSSNNVTVYADSNNTATATAIYHVLGTSNLTPVVTVSVYGTQSALYEPTINITTSASYDSTFLISGYVTALESDPSFSSSSVQITANIYQTSNTEVLILPKKFVDAINCEGDGRLTDGRYVHYNSTNNYTIYPSDWHVSGAAGKYLIPFESCAVDPSHIIMRNSTQKYANIFISGVNCYLTALDTGSAINDYIIDVYCGAITYDQLNAYSWGMSQQNVTLNSIYSY
;
A
#
# COMPACT_ATOMS: atom_id res chain seq x y z
N MET A 1 -54.62 -24.28 38.13
CA MET A 1 -53.32 -23.61 38.01
C MET A 1 -52.97 -23.67 36.53
N GLU A 2 -53.30 -22.61 35.78
CA GLU A 2 -53.15 -22.60 34.33
C GLU A 2 -51.70 -22.23 33.97
N ALA A 3 -51.04 -23.11 33.23
CA ALA A 3 -49.68 -22.92 32.76
C ALA A 3 -49.68 -22.00 31.54
N TYR A 4 -49.11 -20.81 31.65
CA TYR A 4 -48.89 -19.92 30.53
C TYR A 4 -47.65 -20.35 29.76
N THR A 5 -47.85 -20.84 28.53
CA THR A 5 -46.75 -21.12 27.59
C THR A 5 -46.31 -19.81 26.94
N LEU A 6 -45.15 -19.28 27.36
CA LEU A 6 -44.51 -18.14 26.72
C LEU A 6 -43.93 -18.59 25.37
N ARG A 7 -44.65 -18.34 24.27
CA ARG A 7 -44.11 -18.51 22.91
C ARG A 7 -43.24 -17.30 22.58
N VAL A 8 -41.94 -17.39 22.86
CA VAL A 8 -40.95 -16.44 22.34
C VAL A 8 -40.85 -16.67 20.84
N LYS A 9 -41.49 -15.81 20.04
CA LYS A 9 -41.21 -15.70 18.61
C LYS A 9 -39.79 -15.13 18.49
N GLN A 10 -38.84 -15.99 18.15
CA GLN A 10 -37.51 -15.57 17.74
C GLN A 10 -37.63 -14.86 16.39
N TYR A 11 -37.57 -13.54 16.38
CA TYR A 11 -37.51 -12.75 15.15
C TYR A 11 -36.08 -12.88 14.61
N SER A 12 -35.91 -13.61 13.51
CA SER A 12 -34.66 -13.65 12.76
C SER A 12 -34.38 -12.27 12.18
N SER A 13 -33.42 -11.55 12.76
CA SER A 13 -32.96 -10.25 12.27
C SER A 13 -32.16 -10.41 10.97
N ASN A 14 -32.79 -10.09 9.84
CA ASN A 14 -32.12 -9.92 8.55
C ASN A 14 -31.41 -8.56 8.51
N ILE A 15 -30.27 -8.45 9.19
CA ILE A 15 -29.36 -7.30 9.03
C ILE A 15 -28.38 -7.67 7.91
N SER A 16 -28.36 -6.88 6.83
CA SER A 16 -27.46 -7.06 5.68
C SER A 16 -26.59 -5.83 5.50
N VAL A 17 -25.28 -6.02 5.42
CA VAL A 17 -24.29 -4.97 5.10
C VAL A 17 -24.17 -4.89 3.58
N SER A 18 -24.58 -3.78 2.96
CA SER A 18 -24.87 -3.74 1.52
C SER A 18 -23.97 -2.82 0.69
N LYS A 19 -22.98 -2.11 1.26
CA LYS A 19 -22.12 -1.23 0.46
C LYS A 19 -20.68 -1.14 0.95
N GLN A 20 -19.77 -1.65 0.13
CA GLN A 20 -18.32 -1.44 0.17
C GLN A 20 -17.93 -0.77 -1.15
N SER A 21 -17.28 0.39 -1.12
CA SER A 21 -16.62 0.92 -2.32
C SER A 21 -15.29 1.54 -1.92
N GLN A 22 -14.21 1.20 -2.61
CA GLN A 22 -13.06 2.08 -2.64
C GLN A 22 -12.31 1.98 -3.95
N THR A 23 -12.06 3.15 -4.50
CA THR A 23 -11.33 3.42 -5.72
C THR A 23 -10.38 4.55 -5.37
N ILE A 24 -9.07 4.39 -5.60
CA ILE A 24 -8.10 5.48 -5.39
C ILE A 24 -8.21 6.41 -6.63
N PRO A 25 -8.67 7.66 -6.47
CA PRO A 25 -8.86 8.58 -7.59
C PRO A 25 -7.53 8.92 -8.27
N SER A 26 -7.61 9.13 -9.57
CA SER A 26 -6.49 9.33 -10.50
C SER A 26 -5.72 10.66 -10.38
N SER A 27 -6.00 11.55 -9.42
CA SER A 27 -5.15 12.71 -9.10
C SER A 27 -5.71 13.56 -7.95
N PRO A 28 -4.90 14.18 -7.06
CA PRO A 28 -3.47 14.01 -6.85
C PRO A 28 -3.17 13.43 -5.45
N SER A 29 -2.20 12.53 -5.40
CA SER A 29 -1.58 12.02 -4.17
C SER A 29 -2.50 11.17 -3.28
N ILE A 30 -2.03 9.98 -2.94
CA ILE A 30 -2.58 9.17 -1.85
C ILE A 30 -2.60 9.93 -0.50
N LEU A 31 -1.85 11.04 -0.40
CA LEU A 31 -1.88 11.98 0.73
C LEU A 31 -3.04 12.99 0.64
N SER A 32 -3.92 12.91 -0.36
CA SER A 32 -5.17 13.65 -0.37
C SER A 32 -6.15 13.02 0.63
N SER A 33 -6.78 13.89 1.42
CA SER A 33 -7.66 13.55 2.53
C SER A 33 -8.77 12.57 2.11
N GLY A 34 -8.80 11.37 2.70
CA GLY A 34 -9.91 10.41 2.58
C GLY A 34 -9.53 8.96 2.34
N LEU A 35 -8.30 8.66 1.90
CA LEU A 35 -7.83 7.28 1.63
C LEU A 35 -6.68 6.83 2.52
N VAL A 36 -5.86 7.77 2.95
CA VAL A 36 -4.78 7.54 3.92
C VAL A 36 -4.90 8.63 4.96
N ASP A 37 -5.03 8.23 6.22
CA ASP A 37 -4.83 9.15 7.33
C ASP A 37 -3.39 9.62 7.27
N THR A 38 -3.13 10.83 6.77
CA THR A 38 -1.76 11.34 6.62
C THR A 38 -1.03 11.47 7.95
N SER A 39 -1.76 11.57 9.07
CA SER A 39 -1.19 11.70 10.42
C SER A 39 -0.70 10.35 10.97
N ASN A 40 -1.45 9.27 10.73
CA ASN A 40 -1.08 7.91 11.17
C ASN A 40 -0.53 7.02 10.06
N SER A 41 -0.60 7.50 8.81
CA SER A 41 -0.24 6.86 7.54
C SER A 41 -0.69 5.40 7.45
N ARG A 42 -1.98 5.22 7.71
CA ARG A 42 -2.71 3.97 7.50
C ARG A 42 -3.74 4.25 6.41
N MET A 43 -4.04 3.25 5.59
CA MET A 43 -5.22 3.35 4.75
C MET A 43 -6.46 3.47 5.62
N GLU A 44 -7.29 4.45 5.31
CA GLU A 44 -8.54 4.75 5.97
C GLU A 44 -9.69 4.31 5.06
N TYR A 45 -10.57 3.48 5.62
CA TYR A 45 -11.74 2.93 4.95
C TYR A 45 -12.99 3.51 5.56
N GLU A 46 -13.84 4.11 4.75
CA GLU A 46 -15.19 4.47 5.16
C GLU A 46 -16.11 3.25 4.97
N VAL A 47 -16.63 2.73 6.09
CA VAL A 47 -17.52 1.57 6.12
C VAL A 47 -18.90 2.03 6.55
N THR A 48 -19.88 1.90 5.67
CA THR A 48 -21.29 2.17 5.99
C THR A 48 -21.97 0.90 6.45
N ILE A 49 -22.52 0.92 7.66
CA ILE A 49 -23.35 -0.15 8.22
C ILE A 49 -24.80 0.23 8.05
N GLU A 50 -25.57 -0.63 7.40
CA GLU A 50 -27.02 -0.51 7.29
C GLU A 50 -27.68 -1.55 8.20
N ALA A 51 -28.47 -1.08 9.17
CA ALA A 51 -29.25 -1.93 10.05
C ALA A 51 -30.72 -1.83 9.66
N THR A 52 -31.36 -2.98 9.43
CA THR A 52 -32.78 -3.06 9.08
C THR A 52 -33.53 -3.88 10.12
N TYR A 53 -34.69 -3.39 10.54
CA TYR A 53 -35.59 -4.06 11.48
C TYR A 53 -37.01 -4.13 10.92
N THR A 54 -37.65 -5.29 11.06
CA THR A 54 -39.03 -5.50 10.61
C THR A 54 -39.99 -5.29 11.79
N ALA A 55 -40.87 -4.30 11.67
CA ALA A 55 -41.89 -3.96 12.66
C ALA A 55 -43.14 -3.41 11.97
N PRO A 56 -44.34 -3.49 12.58
CA PRO A 56 -45.54 -2.87 12.02
C PRO A 56 -45.30 -1.40 11.64
N ALA A 57 -45.87 -0.96 10.52
CA ALA A 57 -45.76 0.42 10.05
C ALA A 57 -46.03 1.44 11.17
N SER A 58 -45.27 2.55 11.17
CA SER A 58 -45.29 3.60 12.20
C SER A 58 -44.81 3.18 13.59
N THR A 59 -44.27 1.97 13.77
CA THR A 59 -43.54 1.61 15.00
C THR A 59 -42.26 2.44 15.09
N GLU A 60 -42.01 3.08 16.24
CA GLU A 60 -40.76 3.78 16.52
C GLU A 60 -39.67 2.79 16.91
N ILE A 61 -38.53 2.84 16.22
CA ILE A 61 -37.37 1.99 16.45
C ILE A 61 -36.15 2.87 16.64
N THR A 62 -35.40 2.63 17.71
CA THR A 62 -34.09 3.25 17.94
C THR A 62 -32.99 2.24 17.68
N PHE A 63 -32.11 2.58 16.74
CA PHE A 63 -30.88 1.86 16.44
C PHE A 63 -29.73 2.53 17.19
N GLY A 64 -29.06 1.79 18.07
CA GLY A 64 -27.82 2.22 18.71
C GLY A 64 -26.63 1.55 18.03
N PHE A 65 -25.73 2.36 17.47
CA PHE A 65 -24.46 1.94 16.92
C PHE A 65 -23.36 2.18 17.95
N GLU A 66 -22.55 1.16 18.23
CA GLU A 66 -21.47 1.27 19.20
C GLU A 66 -20.51 2.40 18.83
N ASN A 67 -20.26 3.26 19.81
CA ASN A 67 -19.27 4.31 19.71
C ASN A 67 -17.86 3.72 19.89
N ILE A 68 -17.33 3.16 18.82
CA ILE A 68 -15.93 2.72 18.76
C ILE A 68 -15.07 3.96 18.53
N ASN A 69 -14.06 4.17 19.38
CA ASN A 69 -13.07 5.24 19.22
C ASN A 69 -11.69 4.73 19.64
N THR A 70 -11.05 3.99 18.73
CA THR A 70 -9.72 3.41 18.91
C THR A 70 -8.74 3.99 17.89
N SER A 71 -7.47 3.58 17.95
CA SER A 71 -6.46 3.99 16.97
C SER A 71 -6.63 3.33 15.59
N THR A 72 -7.54 2.36 15.45
CA THR A 72 -7.79 1.63 14.20
C THR A 72 -9.23 1.69 13.73
N GLN A 73 -10.17 2.17 14.55
CA GLN A 73 -11.59 2.20 14.22
C GLN A 73 -12.26 3.37 14.92
N LYS A 74 -13.13 4.09 14.22
CA LYS A 74 -13.85 5.23 14.77
C LYS A 74 -15.25 5.32 14.18
N LEU A 75 -16.27 5.43 15.02
CA LEU A 75 -17.60 5.87 14.60
C LEU A 75 -17.55 7.37 14.28
N VAL A 76 -18.01 7.78 13.10
CA VAL A 76 -18.03 9.19 12.67
C VAL A 76 -19.44 9.74 12.43
N SER A 77 -20.46 8.89 12.44
CA SER A 77 -21.88 9.28 12.41
C SER A 77 -22.52 9.28 13.79
N SER A 78 -23.82 9.59 13.87
CA SER A 78 -24.60 9.48 15.10
C SER A 78 -24.57 8.06 15.68
N ASN A 79 -24.40 7.97 17.00
CA ASN A 79 -24.44 6.72 17.77
C ASN A 79 -25.85 6.18 17.99
N ASN A 80 -26.88 7.03 17.90
CA ASN A 80 -28.27 6.61 17.97
C ASN A 80 -29.06 7.24 16.83
N VAL A 81 -29.88 6.43 16.19
CA VAL A 81 -30.75 6.84 15.08
C VAL A 81 -32.14 6.30 15.36
N THR A 82 -33.10 7.20 15.55
CA THR A 82 -34.52 6.86 15.73
C THR A 82 -35.26 7.05 14.42
N VAL A 83 -35.94 6.02 13.97
CA VAL A 83 -36.74 6.00 12.73
C VAL A 83 -38.06 5.27 12.96
N TYR A 84 -39.02 5.52 12.08
CA TYR A 84 -40.29 4.82 12.08
C TYR A 84 -40.30 3.75 10.99
N ALA A 85 -40.92 2.60 11.27
CA ALA A 85 -41.16 1.58 10.25
C ALA A 85 -42.05 2.14 9.13
N ASP A 86 -41.64 1.92 7.89
CA ASP A 86 -42.33 2.39 6.69
C ASP A 86 -43.59 1.55 6.37
N SER A 87 -44.25 1.85 5.25
CA SER A 87 -45.42 1.09 4.78
C SER A 87 -45.11 -0.37 4.44
N ASN A 88 -43.84 -0.74 4.27
CA ASN A 88 -43.39 -2.11 4.03
C ASN A 88 -43.08 -2.85 5.33
N ASN A 89 -43.39 -2.26 6.49
CA ASN A 89 -43.08 -2.79 7.82
C ASN A 89 -41.57 -2.89 8.07
N THR A 90 -40.78 -1.95 7.54
CA THR A 90 -39.32 -1.93 7.67
C THR A 90 -38.83 -0.59 8.18
N ALA A 91 -37.89 -0.62 9.12
CA ALA A 91 -37.15 0.54 9.57
C ALA A 91 -35.67 0.32 9.27
N THR A 92 -35.02 1.32 8.70
CA THR A 92 -33.61 1.26 8.32
C THR A 92 -32.86 2.44 8.90
N ALA A 93 -31.68 2.19 9.46
CA ALA A 93 -30.75 3.20 9.93
C ALA A 93 -29.33 2.88 9.45
N THR A 94 -28.53 3.91 9.25
CA THR A 94 -27.15 3.78 8.80
C THR A 94 -26.17 4.42 9.78
N ALA A 95 -24.99 3.82 9.91
CA ALA A 95 -23.85 4.43 10.57
C ALA A 95 -22.60 4.34 9.71
N ILE A 96 -21.68 5.29 9.89
CA ILE A 96 -20.42 5.37 9.17
C ILE A 96 -19.27 5.18 10.17
N TYR A 97 -18.42 4.21 9.87
CA TYR A 97 -17.18 3.94 10.60
C TYR A 97 -15.98 4.24 9.71
N HIS A 98 -14.98 4.92 10.26
CA HIS A 98 -13.65 4.99 9.69
C HIS A 98 -12.82 3.85 10.26
N VAL A 99 -12.19 3.06 9.39
CA VAL A 99 -11.37 1.91 9.78
C VAL A 99 -9.97 2.06 9.20
N LEU A 100 -8.96 1.93 10.05
CA LEU A 100 -7.56 2.23 9.75
C LEU A 100 -6.67 1.03 10.01
N GLY A 101 -6.06 0.51 8.95
CA GLY A 101 -4.99 -0.51 9.06
C GLY A 101 -5.38 -1.83 9.73
N THR A 102 -6.68 -2.17 9.78
CA THR A 102 -7.19 -3.47 10.26
C THR A 102 -8.10 -4.10 9.21
N SER A 103 -8.09 -5.43 9.14
CA SER A 103 -8.87 -6.21 8.19
C SER A 103 -10.28 -6.54 8.67
N ASN A 104 -10.63 -6.20 9.91
CA ASN A 104 -11.94 -6.51 10.49
C ASN A 104 -12.52 -5.29 11.21
N LEU A 105 -13.84 -5.15 11.10
CA LEU A 105 -14.69 -4.29 11.94
C LEU A 105 -15.77 -5.18 12.57
N THR A 106 -15.95 -5.08 13.89
CA THR A 106 -17.00 -5.80 14.62
C THR A 106 -17.84 -4.78 15.39
N PRO A 107 -18.77 -4.07 14.72
CA PRO A 107 -19.56 -3.03 15.37
C PRO A 107 -20.72 -3.64 16.14
N VAL A 108 -20.94 -3.27 17.41
CA VAL A 108 -22.18 -3.69 18.09
C VAL A 108 -23.34 -2.81 17.63
N VAL A 109 -24.42 -3.43 17.14
CA VAL A 109 -25.69 -2.76 16.81
C VAL A 109 -26.75 -3.21 17.80
N THR A 110 -27.40 -2.25 18.44
CA THR A 110 -28.52 -2.46 19.35
C THR A 110 -29.81 -1.95 18.71
N VAL A 111 -30.90 -2.71 18.84
CA VAL A 111 -32.21 -2.30 18.36
C VAL A 111 -33.16 -2.29 19.55
N SER A 112 -33.77 -1.14 19.80
CA SER A 112 -34.72 -0.94 20.89
C SER A 112 -36.07 -0.48 20.33
N VAL A 113 -37.13 -1.21 20.68
CA VAL A 113 -38.52 -0.86 20.39
C VAL A 113 -39.25 -0.69 21.73
N TYR A 114 -40.04 0.38 21.86
CA TYR A 114 -40.75 0.68 23.11
C TYR A 114 -41.54 -0.54 23.63
N GLY A 115 -41.33 -0.87 24.91
CA GLY A 115 -42.01 -2.01 25.56
C GLY A 115 -41.47 -3.40 25.19
N THR A 116 -40.36 -3.50 24.45
CA THR A 116 -39.69 -4.78 24.15
C THR A 116 -38.28 -4.81 24.72
N GLN A 117 -37.74 -6.02 24.94
CA GLN A 117 -36.34 -6.19 25.29
C GLN A 117 -35.48 -5.86 24.06
N SER A 118 -34.44 -5.04 24.25
CA SER A 118 -33.51 -4.70 23.19
C SER A 118 -32.83 -5.94 22.61
N ALA A 119 -32.70 -5.98 21.29
CA ALA A 119 -31.89 -6.98 20.60
C ALA A 119 -30.48 -6.42 20.36
N LEU A 120 -29.48 -7.29 20.45
CA LEU A 120 -28.08 -6.97 20.20
C LEU A 120 -27.57 -7.82 19.04
N TYR A 121 -26.77 -7.21 18.17
CA TYR A 121 -26.21 -7.84 17.00
C TYR A 121 -24.74 -7.43 16.81
N GLU A 122 -23.89 -8.40 16.51
CA GLU A 122 -22.43 -8.23 16.36
C GLU A 122 -21.97 -8.86 15.04
N PRO A 123 -22.13 -8.17 13.89
CA PRO A 123 -21.58 -8.66 12.63
C PRO A 123 -20.06 -8.56 12.67
N THR A 124 -19.37 -9.57 12.13
CA THR A 124 -17.96 -9.43 11.75
C THR A 124 -17.90 -9.02 10.28
N ILE A 125 -17.26 -7.90 10.00
CA ILE A 125 -17.15 -7.33 8.65
C ILE A 125 -15.68 -7.39 8.26
N ASN A 126 -15.40 -8.19 7.23
CA ASN A 126 -14.08 -8.24 6.63
C ASN A 126 -13.90 -7.00 5.75
N ILE A 127 -12.82 -6.26 6.01
CA ILE A 127 -12.44 -5.07 5.27
C ILE A 127 -11.24 -5.44 4.42
N THR A 128 -11.38 -5.24 3.11
CA THR A 128 -10.27 -5.38 2.17
C THR A 128 -9.23 -4.32 2.52
N THR A 129 -8.06 -4.75 3.01
CA THR A 129 -6.97 -3.83 3.40
C THR A 129 -6.12 -3.42 2.22
N SER A 130 -6.63 -3.55 0.99
CA SER A 130 -5.93 -3.19 -0.23
C SER A 130 -6.82 -2.29 -1.10
N ALA A 131 -6.17 -1.42 -1.87
CA ALA A 131 -6.86 -0.46 -2.71
C ALA A 131 -6.18 -0.37 -4.09
N SER A 132 -6.97 -0.45 -5.15
CA SER A 132 -6.47 -0.38 -6.52
C SER A 132 -6.44 1.07 -7.00
N TYR A 133 -5.38 1.40 -7.76
CA TYR A 133 -5.28 2.67 -8.45
C TYR A 133 -6.19 2.67 -9.69
N ASP A 134 -6.85 3.79 -9.95
CA ASP A 134 -7.62 3.99 -11.19
C ASP A 134 -6.74 3.97 -12.45
N SER A 135 -5.52 4.49 -12.32
CA SER A 135 -4.54 4.54 -13.39
C SER A 135 -3.73 3.26 -13.44
N THR A 136 -3.37 2.84 -14.66
CA THR A 136 -2.34 1.82 -14.87
C THR A 136 -0.95 2.44 -14.75
N PHE A 137 0.03 1.63 -14.34
CA PHE A 137 1.43 2.04 -14.25
C PHE A 137 2.25 1.36 -15.34
N LEU A 138 3.15 2.13 -15.95
CA LEU A 138 4.22 1.58 -16.76
C LEU A 138 5.22 0.89 -15.83
N ILE A 139 5.40 -0.41 -16.02
CA ILE A 139 6.39 -1.18 -15.26
C ILE A 139 7.67 -1.29 -16.09
N SER A 140 8.81 -1.02 -15.45
CA SER A 140 10.14 -1.25 -15.99
C SER A 140 11.02 -1.95 -14.94
N GLY A 141 12.29 -2.21 -15.28
CA GLY A 141 13.27 -2.66 -14.31
C GLY A 141 14.61 -1.98 -14.52
N TYR A 142 15.32 -1.77 -13.41
CA TYR A 142 16.68 -1.26 -13.38
C TYR A 142 17.60 -2.22 -12.63
N VAL A 143 18.90 -2.13 -12.91
CA VAL A 143 19.90 -3.08 -12.45
C VAL A 143 21.04 -2.36 -11.74
N THR A 144 21.74 -3.08 -10.86
CA THR A 144 23.13 -2.72 -10.59
C THR A 144 23.95 -3.14 -11.80
N ALA A 145 24.65 -2.21 -12.44
CA ALA A 145 25.46 -2.51 -13.61
C ALA A 145 26.47 -3.63 -13.26
N LEU A 146 26.64 -4.62 -14.13
CA LEU A 146 27.61 -5.69 -13.94
C LEU A 146 28.82 -5.48 -14.84
N GLU A 147 30.03 -5.34 -14.28
CA GLU A 147 31.25 -5.22 -15.10
C GLU A 147 31.42 -6.43 -16.04
N SER A 148 31.00 -7.61 -15.57
CA SER A 148 31.05 -8.86 -16.30
C SER A 148 29.97 -9.01 -17.38
N ASP A 149 29.06 -8.04 -17.54
CA ASP A 149 28.06 -8.08 -18.60
C ASP A 149 28.73 -8.02 -19.99
N PRO A 150 28.52 -9.01 -20.86
CA PRO A 150 29.17 -9.07 -22.17
C PRO A 150 28.80 -7.89 -23.08
N SER A 151 27.63 -7.26 -22.88
CA SER A 151 27.16 -6.10 -23.65
C SER A 151 28.00 -4.84 -23.43
N PHE A 152 28.77 -4.80 -22.33
CA PHE A 152 29.67 -3.70 -22.00
C PHE A 152 31.05 -3.80 -22.64
N SER A 153 31.32 -4.84 -23.45
CA SER A 153 32.53 -4.94 -24.26
C SER A 153 32.71 -3.66 -25.10
N SER A 154 33.64 -2.81 -24.66
CA SER A 154 33.86 -1.47 -25.19
C SER A 154 35.27 -0.98 -24.83
N SER A 155 35.69 0.14 -25.40
CA SER A 155 36.93 0.83 -25.00
C SER A 155 36.95 1.08 -23.49
N SER A 156 38.09 0.87 -22.83
CA SER A 156 38.23 1.14 -21.42
C SER A 156 38.44 2.63 -21.13
N VAL A 157 37.98 3.07 -19.97
CA VAL A 157 38.23 4.39 -19.39
C VAL A 157 38.81 4.23 -18.00
N GLN A 158 39.58 5.22 -17.58
CA GLN A 158 40.13 5.27 -16.23
C GLN A 158 39.22 6.12 -15.34
N ILE A 159 38.87 5.59 -14.17
CA ILE A 159 38.22 6.36 -13.10
C ILE A 159 39.07 6.32 -11.83
N THR A 160 38.91 7.34 -10.98
CA THR A 160 39.46 7.36 -9.62
C THR A 160 38.32 7.30 -8.63
N ALA A 161 38.35 6.32 -7.74
CA ALA A 161 37.29 6.09 -6.76
C ALA A 161 37.85 6.13 -5.34
N ASN A 162 37.09 6.72 -4.41
CA ASN A 162 37.41 6.67 -2.99
C ASN A 162 37.12 5.28 -2.43
N ILE A 163 37.93 4.78 -1.51
CA ILE A 163 37.61 3.53 -0.81
C ILE A 163 36.76 3.87 0.42
N TYR A 164 35.57 3.27 0.52
CA TYR A 164 34.60 3.53 1.57
C TYR A 164 35.23 3.48 2.98
N GLN A 165 34.90 4.48 3.81
CA GLN A 165 35.43 4.66 5.18
C GLN A 165 36.95 4.78 5.29
N THR A 166 37.64 5.13 4.20
CA THR A 166 39.08 5.42 4.21
C THR A 166 39.37 6.77 3.56
N SER A 167 40.59 7.27 3.73
CA SER A 167 41.11 8.42 2.97
C SER A 167 41.78 8.03 1.65
N ASN A 168 41.76 6.75 1.29
CA ASN A 168 42.49 6.22 0.15
C ASN A 168 41.64 6.28 -1.12
N THR A 169 42.32 6.32 -2.27
CA THR A 169 41.70 6.21 -3.59
C THR A 169 42.31 5.05 -4.35
N GLU A 170 41.54 4.51 -5.30
CA GLU A 170 41.95 3.48 -6.22
C GLU A 170 41.67 3.93 -7.65
N VAL A 171 42.58 3.62 -8.57
CA VAL A 171 42.43 3.87 -9.99
C VAL A 171 41.95 2.59 -10.66
N LEU A 172 40.76 2.63 -11.26
CA LEU A 172 40.16 1.51 -11.95
C LEU A 172 40.18 1.75 -13.46
N ILE A 173 40.49 0.72 -14.24
CA ILE A 173 40.41 0.73 -15.70
C ILE A 173 39.21 -0.15 -16.09
N LEU A 174 38.11 0.48 -16.46
CA LEU A 174 36.81 -0.17 -16.63
C LEU A 174 36.26 0.02 -18.04
N PRO A 175 35.42 -0.89 -18.56
CA PRO A 175 34.75 -0.68 -19.83
C PRO A 175 33.92 0.61 -19.82
N LYS A 176 34.00 1.43 -20.88
CA LYS A 176 33.28 2.72 -20.96
C LYS A 176 31.78 2.55 -20.77
N LYS A 177 31.17 1.56 -21.41
CA LYS A 177 29.73 1.30 -21.30
C LYS A 177 29.31 0.93 -19.87
N PHE A 178 30.16 0.22 -19.14
CA PHE A 178 29.93 -0.08 -17.73
C PHE A 178 29.94 1.19 -16.88
N VAL A 179 30.90 2.10 -17.11
CA VAL A 179 30.95 3.40 -16.42
C VAL A 179 29.75 4.28 -16.79
N ASP A 180 29.36 4.32 -18.06
CA ASP A 180 28.17 5.06 -18.49
C ASP A 180 26.88 4.48 -17.84
N ALA A 181 26.80 3.17 -17.67
CA ALA A 181 25.71 2.51 -16.95
C ALA A 181 25.72 2.86 -15.45
N ILE A 182 26.88 2.80 -14.77
CA ILE A 182 26.99 3.24 -13.36
C ILE A 182 26.50 4.68 -13.19
N ASN A 183 26.84 5.58 -14.13
CA ASN A 183 26.43 6.98 -14.05
C ASN A 183 24.91 7.16 -14.22
N CYS A 184 24.23 6.19 -14.83
CA CYS A 184 22.78 6.19 -15.03
C CYS A 184 22.06 5.51 -13.87
N GLU A 185 22.50 4.31 -13.50
CA GLU A 185 21.85 3.44 -12.51
C GLU A 185 22.26 3.76 -11.07
N GLY A 186 23.36 4.51 -10.89
CA GLY A 186 23.93 4.88 -9.58
C GLY A 186 24.97 3.89 -9.05
N ASP A 187 24.83 2.59 -9.35
CA ASP A 187 25.68 1.54 -8.80
C ASP A 187 26.14 0.52 -9.84
N GLY A 188 27.36 0.02 -9.66
CA GLY A 188 27.90 -1.10 -10.43
C GLY A 188 28.65 -2.10 -9.56
N ARG A 189 28.68 -3.36 -10.00
CA ARG A 189 29.41 -4.45 -9.36
C ARG A 189 30.60 -4.85 -10.21
N LEU A 190 31.78 -4.81 -9.61
CA LEU A 190 33.03 -5.21 -10.22
C LEU A 190 33.15 -6.74 -10.30
N THR A 191 34.03 -7.20 -11.18
CA THR A 191 34.32 -8.63 -11.39
C THR A 191 34.90 -9.30 -10.13
N ASP A 192 35.57 -8.52 -9.27
CA ASP A 192 36.08 -8.97 -7.97
C ASP A 192 35.02 -8.99 -6.86
N GLY A 193 33.78 -8.62 -7.18
CA GLY A 193 32.62 -8.64 -6.29
C GLY A 193 32.39 -7.37 -5.49
N ARG A 194 33.32 -6.39 -5.50
CA ARG A 194 33.14 -5.08 -4.87
C ARG A 194 32.10 -4.25 -5.62
N TYR A 195 31.56 -3.24 -4.97
CA TYR A 195 30.63 -2.29 -5.59
C TYR A 195 31.30 -0.95 -5.84
N VAL A 196 30.91 -0.29 -6.93
CA VAL A 196 31.26 1.10 -7.24
C VAL A 196 29.97 1.89 -7.29
N HIS A 197 29.84 2.85 -6.38
CA HIS A 197 28.73 3.79 -6.35
C HIS A 197 29.16 5.11 -6.99
N TYR A 198 28.29 5.68 -7.81
CA TYR A 198 28.44 7.01 -8.37
C TYR A 198 27.50 7.99 -7.65
N ASN A 199 28.08 9.02 -7.04
CA ASN A 199 27.28 10.08 -6.43
C ASN A 199 27.06 11.25 -7.40
N SER A 200 26.03 12.05 -7.12
CA SER A 200 25.64 13.22 -7.94
C SER A 200 26.67 14.36 -8.01
N THR A 201 27.80 14.22 -7.31
CA THR A 201 28.96 15.14 -7.39
C THR A 201 30.06 14.65 -8.32
N ASN A 202 29.74 13.68 -9.18
CA ASN A 202 30.64 13.01 -10.13
C ASN A 202 31.81 12.28 -9.45
N ASN A 203 31.61 11.80 -8.21
CA ASN A 203 32.63 11.04 -7.48
C ASN A 203 32.21 9.58 -7.35
N TYR A 204 33.19 8.69 -7.55
CA TYR A 204 33.02 7.26 -7.37
C TYR A 204 33.49 6.83 -5.97
N THR A 205 32.79 5.87 -5.37
CA THR A 205 33.18 5.23 -4.12
C THR A 205 33.13 3.71 -4.26
N ILE A 206 34.22 3.03 -3.90
CA ILE A 206 34.30 1.58 -3.83
C ILE A 206 33.84 1.10 -2.46
N TYR A 207 32.88 0.19 -2.47
CA TYR A 207 32.36 -0.49 -1.30
C TYR A 207 32.80 -1.96 -1.27
N PRO A 208 32.88 -2.58 -0.09
CA PRO A 208 33.24 -3.99 0.03
C PRO A 208 32.20 -4.91 -0.62
N SER A 209 32.56 -6.17 -0.85
CA SER A 209 31.72 -7.14 -1.57
C SER A 209 30.44 -7.54 -0.85
N ASP A 210 30.36 -7.31 0.46
CA ASP A 210 29.20 -7.53 1.32
C ASP A 210 28.30 -6.29 1.45
N TRP A 211 28.61 -5.21 0.72
CA TRP A 211 27.76 -4.02 0.69
C TRP A 211 26.44 -4.26 -0.05
N HIS A 212 25.43 -3.49 0.34
CA HIS A 212 24.09 -3.53 -0.22
C HIS A 212 23.71 -2.17 -0.79
N VAL A 213 23.22 -2.17 -2.03
CA VAL A 213 22.64 -0.98 -2.67
C VAL A 213 21.51 -0.45 -1.82
N SER A 214 21.49 0.87 -1.60
CA SER A 214 20.48 1.55 -0.80
C SER A 214 19.70 2.53 -1.66
N GLY A 215 18.37 2.48 -1.58
CA GLY A 215 17.52 3.43 -2.28
C GLY A 215 17.50 4.81 -1.63
N ALA A 216 16.86 5.77 -2.27
CA ALA A 216 16.66 7.14 -1.78
C ALA A 216 16.00 7.21 -0.40
N ALA A 217 15.27 6.17 0.01
CA ALA A 217 14.66 6.08 1.32
C ALA A 217 15.64 5.66 2.44
N GLY A 218 16.91 5.37 2.11
CA GLY A 218 17.97 5.01 3.06
C GLY A 218 17.89 3.57 3.56
N LYS A 219 17.24 2.69 2.79
CA LYS A 219 17.08 1.25 3.07
C LYS A 219 17.70 0.43 1.96
N TYR A 220 18.16 -0.77 2.31
CA TYR A 220 18.70 -1.70 1.33
C TYR A 220 17.62 -2.13 0.34
N LEU A 221 17.98 -2.12 -0.94
CA LEU A 221 17.14 -2.62 -2.00
C LEU A 221 17.32 -4.13 -2.09
N ILE A 222 16.19 -4.83 -2.07
CA ILE A 222 16.12 -6.28 -2.24
C ILE A 222 15.72 -6.54 -3.71
N PRO A 223 16.55 -7.28 -4.48
CA PRO A 223 16.23 -7.62 -5.86
C PRO A 223 14.85 -8.26 -5.99
N PHE A 224 14.06 -7.79 -6.96
CA PHE A 224 12.70 -8.24 -7.27
C PHE A 224 11.65 -8.01 -6.17
N GLU A 225 12.01 -7.28 -5.10
CA GLU A 225 11.12 -6.95 -3.98
C GLU A 225 11.10 -5.45 -3.68
N SER A 226 11.98 -4.67 -4.31
CA SER A 226 12.10 -3.21 -4.14
C SER A 226 11.88 -2.50 -5.46
N CYS A 227 11.36 -1.26 -5.41
CA CYS A 227 11.13 -0.45 -6.59
C CYS A 227 11.36 1.04 -6.36
N ALA A 228 11.68 1.71 -7.46
CA ALA A 228 11.64 3.15 -7.58
C ALA A 228 10.25 3.62 -8.04
N VAL A 229 9.75 4.69 -7.44
CA VAL A 229 8.43 5.26 -7.73
C VAL A 229 8.47 6.79 -7.74
N ASP A 230 7.42 7.40 -8.29
CA ASP A 230 7.10 8.82 -8.05
C ASP A 230 6.43 8.99 -6.68
N PRO A 231 7.07 9.69 -5.72
CA PRO A 231 6.51 9.89 -4.38
C PRO A 231 5.21 10.70 -4.33
N SER A 232 4.87 11.42 -5.41
CA SER A 232 3.60 12.14 -5.52
C SER A 232 2.41 11.22 -5.79
N HIS A 233 2.65 9.97 -6.21
CA HIS A 233 1.63 8.97 -6.51
C HIS A 233 1.69 7.78 -5.54
N ILE A 234 2.90 7.28 -5.24
CA ILE A 234 3.13 6.13 -4.35
C ILE A 234 4.01 6.57 -3.17
N ILE A 235 3.57 6.31 -1.94
CA ILE A 235 4.33 6.72 -0.74
C ILE A 235 5.67 5.97 -0.65
N MET A 236 6.77 6.71 -0.73
CA MET A 236 8.14 6.19 -0.56
C MET A 236 8.83 6.70 0.72
N ARG A 237 8.46 7.88 1.22
CA ARG A 237 9.01 8.44 2.46
C ARG A 237 8.16 9.60 2.94
N ASN A 238 7.80 9.61 4.21
CA ASN A 238 7.39 10.82 4.93
C ASN A 238 8.28 11.03 6.16
N SER A 239 8.06 12.09 6.93
CA SER A 239 8.81 12.40 8.16
C SER A 239 8.84 11.26 9.19
N THR A 240 7.96 10.26 9.04
CA THR A 240 7.82 9.10 9.92
C THR A 240 8.35 7.78 9.35
N GLN A 241 9.18 7.80 8.29
CA GLN A 241 9.80 6.61 7.67
C GLN A 241 8.77 5.54 7.27
N LYS A 242 7.87 5.88 6.35
CA LYS A 242 6.81 4.98 5.90
C LYS A 242 6.88 4.72 4.42
N TYR A 243 6.58 3.48 4.05
CA TYR A 243 6.78 2.94 2.70
C TYR A 243 5.55 2.14 2.27
N ALA A 244 5.20 2.28 1.00
CA ALA A 244 4.12 1.51 0.39
C ALA A 244 4.59 0.11 -0.01
N ASN A 245 3.76 -0.89 0.31
CA ASN A 245 3.81 -2.21 -0.31
C ASN A 245 2.73 -2.29 -1.39
N ILE A 246 3.15 -2.53 -2.61
CA ILE A 246 2.28 -2.61 -3.79
C ILE A 246 2.29 -4.01 -4.38
N PHE A 247 1.22 -4.35 -5.08
CA PHE A 247 1.13 -5.55 -5.90
C PHE A 247 0.85 -5.18 -7.34
N ILE A 248 1.62 -5.76 -8.25
CA ILE A 248 1.48 -5.57 -9.69
C ILE A 248 0.87 -6.83 -10.30
N SER A 249 -0.35 -6.72 -10.79
CA SER A 249 -1.16 -7.85 -11.23
C SER A 249 -0.57 -8.62 -12.41
N GLY A 250 -0.14 -7.95 -13.49
CA GLY A 250 0.31 -8.64 -14.71
C GLY A 250 1.69 -9.30 -14.61
N VAL A 251 2.46 -9.00 -13.55
CA VAL A 251 3.74 -9.67 -13.27
C VAL A 251 3.73 -10.45 -11.95
N ASN A 252 2.56 -10.50 -11.29
CA ASN A 252 2.30 -11.20 -10.01
C ASN A 252 3.41 -10.98 -8.96
N CYS A 253 3.75 -9.71 -8.71
CA CYS A 253 4.89 -9.33 -7.89
C CYS A 253 4.46 -8.37 -6.77
N TYR A 254 5.01 -8.57 -5.57
CA TYR A 254 4.89 -7.68 -4.43
C TYR A 254 6.16 -6.86 -4.31
N LEU A 255 6.03 -5.54 -4.22
CA LEU A 255 7.16 -4.63 -4.18
C LEU A 255 7.01 -3.61 -3.06
N THR A 256 8.16 -3.19 -2.56
CA THR A 256 8.30 -2.14 -1.57
C THR A 256 8.84 -0.87 -2.26
N ALA A 257 8.15 0.26 -2.09
CA ALA A 257 8.61 1.56 -2.58
C ALA A 257 9.73 2.12 -1.68
N LEU A 258 10.99 1.89 -2.07
CA LEU A 258 12.18 2.28 -1.31
C LEU A 258 13.10 3.26 -2.04
N ASP A 259 12.80 3.55 -3.31
CA ASP A 259 13.67 4.33 -4.16
C ASP A 259 12.91 5.32 -5.07
N THR A 260 13.63 6.29 -5.62
CA THR A 260 13.11 7.22 -6.61
C THR A 260 14.22 7.60 -7.58
N GLY A 261 13.84 8.01 -8.78
CA GLY A 261 14.78 8.43 -9.80
C GLY A 261 14.24 9.64 -10.55
N SER A 262 15.15 10.47 -11.06
CA SER A 262 14.75 11.67 -11.85
C SER A 262 13.96 11.34 -13.12
N ALA A 263 14.11 10.12 -13.63
CA ALA A 263 13.35 9.59 -14.77
C ALA A 263 12.04 8.90 -14.36
N ILE A 264 11.84 8.62 -13.07
CA ILE A 264 10.69 7.89 -12.54
C ILE A 264 9.66 8.90 -12.06
N ASN A 265 8.83 9.37 -13.00
CA ASN A 265 7.80 10.38 -12.77
C ASN A 265 6.41 9.83 -13.17
N ASP A 266 5.35 10.40 -12.60
CA ASP A 266 3.96 10.02 -12.86
C ASP A 266 3.68 8.54 -12.53
N TYR A 267 3.06 7.81 -13.47
CA TYR A 267 2.65 6.42 -13.31
C TYR A 267 3.71 5.45 -13.81
N ILE A 268 4.95 5.60 -13.32
CA ILE A 268 6.06 4.70 -13.62
C ILE A 268 6.50 4.01 -12.33
N ILE A 269 6.67 2.68 -12.40
CA ILE A 269 7.31 1.89 -11.35
C ILE A 269 8.49 1.17 -11.97
N ASP A 270 9.67 1.43 -11.44
CA ASP A 270 10.90 0.81 -11.90
C ASP A 270 11.39 -0.19 -10.87
N VAL A 271 11.43 -1.46 -11.22
CA VAL A 271 11.67 -2.53 -10.26
C VAL A 271 13.17 -2.83 -10.19
N TYR A 272 13.72 -2.89 -8.97
CA TYR A 272 15.12 -3.18 -8.78
C TYR A 272 15.40 -4.67 -9.00
N CYS A 273 16.17 -5.02 -10.03
CA CYS A 273 16.51 -6.40 -10.39
C CYS A 273 17.80 -6.91 -9.72
N GLY A 274 18.53 -6.04 -9.02
CA GLY A 274 19.86 -6.37 -8.52
C GLY A 274 20.92 -6.42 -9.61
N ALA A 275 22.00 -7.13 -9.30
CA ALA A 275 23.18 -7.24 -10.14
C ALA A 275 23.02 -8.42 -11.13
N ILE A 276 22.27 -8.19 -12.22
CA ILE A 276 22.03 -9.11 -13.33
C ILE A 276 22.44 -8.48 -14.66
N THR A 277 22.61 -9.27 -15.72
CA THR A 277 22.93 -8.73 -17.06
C THR A 277 21.70 -8.09 -17.72
N TYR A 278 21.90 -7.18 -18.67
CA TYR A 278 20.81 -6.61 -19.45
C TYR A 278 20.04 -7.65 -20.26
N ASP A 279 20.70 -8.71 -20.74
CA ASP A 279 20.02 -9.83 -21.39
C ASP A 279 19.10 -10.58 -20.41
N GLN A 280 19.53 -10.77 -19.16
CA GLN A 280 18.68 -11.33 -18.11
C GLN A 280 17.51 -10.40 -17.80
N LEU A 281 17.76 -9.08 -17.68
CA LEU A 281 16.72 -8.07 -17.48
C LEU A 281 15.66 -8.14 -18.59
N ASN A 282 16.09 -8.17 -19.86
CA ASN A 282 15.21 -8.24 -21.03
C ASN A 282 14.42 -9.56 -21.11
N ALA A 283 14.89 -10.63 -20.46
CA ALA A 283 14.16 -11.89 -20.35
C ALA A 283 13.01 -11.82 -19.33
N TYR A 284 13.05 -10.87 -18.39
CA TYR A 284 11.90 -10.59 -17.55
C TYR A 284 10.85 -9.85 -18.38
N SER A 285 9.64 -10.39 -18.45
CA SER A 285 8.49 -9.82 -19.16
C SER A 285 7.92 -8.57 -18.48
N TRP A 286 8.75 -7.81 -17.77
CA TRP A 286 8.44 -6.49 -17.24
C TRP A 286 8.42 -5.42 -18.32
N GLY A 287 8.77 -5.77 -19.56
CA GLY A 287 8.85 -4.85 -20.69
C GLY A 287 7.67 -3.88 -20.75
N MET A 288 7.95 -2.63 -20.37
CA MET A 288 7.21 -1.39 -20.59
C MET A 288 5.73 -1.60 -20.89
N SER A 289 5.02 -2.28 -19.99
CA SER A 289 3.60 -2.57 -20.12
C SER A 289 2.83 -1.85 -19.03
N GLN A 290 1.65 -1.39 -19.41
CA GLN A 290 0.72 -0.76 -18.49
C GLN A 290 0.05 -1.85 -17.64
N GLN A 291 0.20 -1.75 -16.32
CA GLN A 291 -0.28 -2.74 -15.37
C GLN A 291 -1.18 -2.11 -14.31
N ASN A 292 -2.18 -2.88 -13.86
CA ASN A 292 -2.95 -2.50 -12.68
C ASN A 292 -2.12 -2.73 -11.42
N VAL A 293 -2.09 -1.71 -10.57
CA VAL A 293 -1.37 -1.71 -9.30
C VAL A 293 -2.38 -1.65 -8.16
N THR A 294 -2.07 -2.37 -7.10
CA THR A 294 -2.84 -2.37 -5.85
C THR A 294 -1.91 -1.98 -4.71
N LEU A 295 -2.26 -0.93 -3.96
CA LEU A 295 -1.63 -0.65 -2.67
C LEU A 295 -2.16 -1.66 -1.64
N ASN A 296 -1.28 -2.49 -1.09
CA ASN A 296 -1.66 -3.51 -0.12
C ASN A 296 -1.46 -3.09 1.33
N SER A 297 -0.43 -2.31 1.61
CA SER A 297 -0.19 -1.79 2.96
C SER A 297 0.77 -0.62 2.93
N ILE A 298 0.73 0.16 4.01
CA ILE A 298 1.75 1.13 4.36
C ILE A 298 2.29 0.68 5.71
N TYR A 299 3.60 0.52 5.82
CA TYR A 299 4.23 0.16 7.08
C TYR A 299 5.20 1.25 7.53
N SER A 300 5.42 1.29 8.84
CA SER A 300 6.39 2.18 9.50
C SER A 300 7.52 1.30 10.03
N TYR A 301 8.77 1.69 9.80
CA TYR A 301 9.91 1.11 10.51
C TYR A 301 10.13 1.80 11.86
#